data_AF-A0A2V7ZZU4-F1
#
_entry.id   AF-A0A2V7ZZU4-F1
#
_cell.length_a   1.000
_cell.length_b   1.000
_cell.length_c   1.000
_cell.angle_alpha   90.00
_cell.angle_beta   90.00
_cell.angle_gamma   90.00
#
_symmetry.space_group_name_H-M   'P 1'
#
loop_
_entity.id
_entity.type
_entity.pdbx_description
1 polymer ?
#
loop_
_entity_poly.entity_id
_entity_poly.type
_entity_poly.pdbx_seq_one_letter_code
_entity_poly.pdbx_strand_id
1 'polypeptide(L)'
;MAGHWAGVGRDGAVFAEGHPYARDLDLFGRASLFELLNTAVTEAGESTLADWLKRGAALGEVRARQAAVDELRARLDLREEVAVIAAEGEISRTGSLARWAASPPEAFPPSVRSLFIACAIVTIALTLLGYFDVLPWTALIAWLFVEGIVVWNWRHALHGIIERIGKPADDLKILAALADRIEREPFTAPRLTALRGGLKSPQGGAESASRAIARLEQLVSLLEGSMHNLFFM
;
A
#
# COMPACT_ATOMS: atom_id res chain seq x y z
N MET A 1 6.22 -10.00 -40.03
CA MET A 1 6.64 -9.28 -38.81
C MET A 1 7.08 -7.89 -39.24
N ALA A 2 6.23 -6.87 -39.10
CA ALA A 2 6.60 -5.51 -39.46
C ALA A 2 7.51 -4.94 -38.36
N GLY A 3 8.83 -4.97 -38.59
CA GLY A 3 9.85 -4.64 -37.60
C GLY A 3 9.93 -3.15 -37.28
N HIS A 4 9.22 -2.72 -36.23
CA HIS A 4 9.49 -1.44 -35.59
C HIS A 4 9.41 -1.59 -34.06
N TRP A 5 10.56 -1.76 -33.40
CA TRP A 5 10.68 -1.64 -31.93
C TRP A 5 11.86 -0.73 -31.60
N ALA A 6 11.63 0.29 -30.77
CA ALA A 6 12.67 1.23 -30.32
C ALA A 6 12.35 1.88 -28.95
N GLY A 7 11.54 1.20 -28.14
CA GLY A 7 11.19 1.53 -26.75
C GLY A 7 10.13 2.63 -26.55
N VAL A 8 9.09 2.32 -25.77
CA VAL A 8 7.97 3.21 -25.38
C VAL A 8 7.54 3.00 -23.91
N GLY A 9 8.17 2.06 -23.20
CA GLY A 9 7.78 1.60 -21.87
C GLY A 9 8.87 1.78 -20.82
N ARG A 10 8.70 1.15 -19.65
CA ARG A 10 9.70 1.18 -18.57
C ARG A 10 10.88 0.29 -18.96
N ASP A 11 12.02 0.93 -19.17
CA ASP A 11 13.21 0.33 -19.77
C ASP A 11 14.06 -0.51 -18.80
N GLY A 12 13.76 -0.43 -17.49
CA GLY A 12 14.46 -1.17 -16.45
C GLY A 12 15.93 -0.76 -16.27
N ALA A 13 16.34 0.43 -16.73
CA ALA A 13 17.72 0.90 -16.62
C ALA A 13 18.25 0.89 -15.17
N VAL A 14 17.37 1.11 -14.19
CA VAL A 14 17.67 1.01 -12.75
C VAL A 14 18.16 -0.39 -12.33
N PHE A 15 17.85 -1.42 -13.10
CA PHE A 15 18.28 -2.80 -12.88
C PHE A 15 19.50 -3.19 -13.72
N ALA A 16 20.10 -2.30 -14.50
CA ALA A 16 21.21 -2.66 -15.38
C ALA A 16 22.48 -3.13 -14.63
N GLU A 17 22.66 -2.71 -13.38
CA GLU A 17 23.84 -3.04 -12.59
C GLU A 17 23.80 -4.47 -11.99
N GLY A 18 24.98 -5.06 -11.84
CA GLY A 18 25.16 -6.28 -11.04
C GLY A 18 25.14 -7.61 -11.79
N HIS A 19 25.17 -7.63 -13.13
CA HIS A 19 25.35 -8.90 -13.87
C HIS A 19 26.25 -8.77 -15.11
N PRO A 20 27.33 -9.58 -15.26
CA PRO A 20 28.31 -9.44 -16.34
C PRO A 20 27.73 -9.44 -17.75
N TYR A 21 26.76 -10.31 -18.03
CA TYR A 21 26.14 -10.42 -19.36
C TYR A 21 24.95 -9.48 -19.60
N ALA A 22 24.55 -8.66 -18.61
CA ALA A 22 23.33 -7.85 -18.77
C ALA A 22 23.44 -6.81 -19.88
N ARG A 23 24.66 -6.31 -20.13
CA ARG A 23 24.96 -5.43 -21.27
C ARG A 23 25.07 -6.19 -22.59
N ASP A 24 25.72 -7.36 -22.58
CA ASP A 24 25.93 -8.13 -23.82
C ASP A 24 24.64 -8.70 -24.41
N LEU A 25 23.65 -8.98 -23.55
CA LEU A 25 22.34 -9.50 -23.94
C LEU A 25 21.25 -8.42 -24.02
N ASP A 26 21.62 -7.14 -23.93
CA ASP A 26 20.69 -6.00 -23.92
C ASP A 26 19.49 -6.24 -22.98
N LEU A 27 19.76 -6.70 -21.75
CA LEU A 27 18.69 -7.08 -20.83
C LEU A 27 17.91 -5.88 -20.30
N PHE A 28 18.56 -4.72 -20.17
CA PHE A 28 17.99 -3.51 -19.58
C PHE A 28 18.38 -2.26 -20.39
N GLY A 29 17.59 -1.20 -20.27
CA GLY A 29 17.73 0.04 -21.04
C GLY A 29 16.78 0.10 -22.24
N ARG A 30 16.89 1.17 -23.03
CA ARG A 30 15.98 1.43 -24.14
C ARG A 30 16.03 0.31 -25.18
N ALA A 31 14.86 -0.16 -25.60
CA ALA A 31 14.65 -1.27 -26.51
C ALA A 31 15.20 -2.62 -26.01
N SER A 32 15.35 -2.79 -24.70
CA SER A 32 15.86 -4.01 -24.07
C SER A 32 14.86 -5.16 -24.03
N LEU A 33 15.36 -6.36 -23.72
CA LEU A 33 14.53 -7.54 -23.46
C LEU A 33 13.57 -7.31 -22.28
N PHE A 34 14.01 -6.63 -21.22
CA PHE A 34 13.13 -6.27 -20.11
C PHE A 34 11.98 -5.40 -20.59
N GLU A 35 12.26 -4.34 -21.36
CA GLU A 35 11.23 -3.44 -21.88
C GLU A 35 10.22 -4.17 -22.79
N LEU A 36 10.69 -5.15 -23.57
CA LEU A 36 9.83 -5.95 -24.43
C LEU A 36 8.88 -6.88 -23.65
N LEU A 37 9.35 -7.44 -22.53
CA LEU A 37 8.61 -8.44 -21.76
C LEU A 37 7.80 -7.85 -20.60
N ASN A 38 8.16 -6.66 -20.11
CA ASN A 38 7.58 -6.11 -18.90
C ASN A 38 6.14 -5.66 -19.12
N THR A 39 5.20 -6.40 -18.53
CA THR A 39 3.80 -6.01 -18.37
C THR A 39 3.43 -5.81 -16.89
N ALA A 40 4.42 -5.77 -16.00
CA ALA A 40 4.19 -5.58 -14.58
C ALA A 40 3.80 -4.13 -14.30
N VAL A 41 2.80 -3.95 -13.44
CA VAL A 41 2.35 -2.62 -13.00
C VAL A 41 2.90 -2.23 -11.63
N THR A 42 3.50 -3.20 -10.90
CA THR A 42 4.07 -3.00 -9.57
C THR A 42 5.60 -3.02 -9.61
N GLU A 43 6.24 -2.20 -8.78
CA GLU A 43 7.69 -2.20 -8.57
C GLU A 43 8.21 -3.59 -8.15
N ALA A 44 7.47 -4.29 -7.29
CA ALA A 44 7.81 -5.66 -6.88
C ALA A 44 7.76 -6.65 -8.06
N GLY A 45 6.79 -6.51 -8.97
CA GLY A 45 6.68 -7.32 -10.18
C GLY A 45 7.83 -7.05 -11.16
N GLU A 46 8.16 -5.77 -11.36
CA GLU A 46 9.30 -5.34 -12.18
C GLU A 46 10.63 -5.89 -11.63
N SER A 47 10.87 -5.74 -10.33
CA SER A 47 12.06 -6.27 -9.67
C SER A 47 12.13 -7.80 -9.79
N THR A 48 11.00 -8.50 -9.67
CA THR A 48 10.93 -9.96 -9.82
C THR A 48 11.31 -10.40 -11.24
N LEU A 49 10.79 -9.69 -12.27
CA LEU A 49 11.13 -9.97 -13.67
C LEU A 49 12.61 -9.69 -13.94
N ALA A 50 13.13 -8.56 -13.48
CA ALA A 50 14.53 -8.19 -13.61
C ALA A 50 15.44 -9.27 -12.98
N ASP A 51 15.08 -9.76 -11.80
CA ASP A 51 15.80 -10.84 -11.13
C ASP A 51 15.79 -12.14 -11.92
N TRP A 52 14.66 -12.49 -12.54
CA TRP A 52 14.56 -13.70 -13.38
C TRP A 52 15.37 -13.59 -14.66
N LEU A 53 15.51 -12.39 -15.24
CA LEU A 53 16.37 -12.17 -16.40
C LEU A 53 17.85 -12.22 -16.02
N LYS A 54 18.21 -11.73 -14.82
CA LYS A 54 19.59 -11.80 -14.31
C LYS A 54 20.00 -13.18 -13.83
N ARG A 55 19.08 -14.03 -13.40
CA ARG A 55 19.42 -15.31 -12.77
C ARG A 55 18.54 -16.43 -13.30
N GLY A 56 19.17 -17.37 -14.00
CA GLY A 56 18.50 -18.60 -14.43
C GLY A 56 17.93 -19.40 -13.26
N ALA A 57 16.82 -20.08 -13.50
CA ALA A 57 16.17 -20.95 -12.53
C ALA A 57 16.54 -22.42 -12.75
N ALA A 58 16.47 -23.23 -11.69
CA ALA A 58 16.62 -24.67 -11.79
C ALA A 58 15.48 -25.28 -12.65
N LEU A 59 15.72 -26.44 -13.27
CA LEU A 59 14.76 -27.07 -14.19
C LEU A 59 13.37 -27.28 -13.58
N GLY A 60 13.29 -27.67 -12.31
CA GLY A 60 12.00 -27.86 -11.62
C GLY A 60 11.21 -26.55 -11.50
N GLU A 61 11.90 -25.46 -11.17
CA GLU A 61 11.34 -24.12 -11.07
C GLU A 61 10.89 -23.60 -12.45
N VAL A 62 11.66 -23.86 -13.50
CA VAL A 62 11.28 -23.51 -14.89
C VAL A 62 10.00 -24.23 -15.29
N ARG A 63 9.90 -25.54 -15.07
CA ARG A 63 8.67 -26.32 -15.38
C ARG A 63 7.47 -25.83 -14.57
N ALA A 64 7.66 -25.49 -13.30
CA ALA A 64 6.61 -24.95 -12.45
C ALA A 64 6.10 -23.59 -12.94
N ARG A 65 6.98 -22.72 -13.45
CA ARG A 65 6.61 -21.45 -14.07
C ARG A 65 5.88 -21.64 -15.39
N GLN A 66 6.36 -22.54 -16.25
CA GLN A 66 5.71 -22.85 -17.53
C GLN A 66 4.29 -23.38 -17.32
N ALA A 67 4.09 -24.31 -16.39
CA ALA A 67 2.76 -24.81 -16.05
C ALA A 67 1.82 -23.70 -15.54
N ALA A 68 2.34 -22.77 -14.73
CA ALA A 68 1.57 -21.62 -14.28
C ALA A 68 1.20 -20.68 -15.43
N VAL A 69 2.13 -20.43 -16.36
CA VAL A 69 1.88 -19.60 -17.56
C VAL A 69 0.85 -20.27 -18.48
N ASP A 70 0.94 -21.58 -18.70
CA ASP A 70 -0.01 -22.33 -19.54
C ASP A 70 -1.42 -22.30 -18.95
N GLU A 71 -1.55 -22.41 -17.62
CA GLU A 71 -2.84 -22.27 -16.94
C GLU A 71 -3.41 -20.85 -17.08
N LEU A 72 -2.60 -19.81 -16.83
CA LEU A 72 -3.03 -18.41 -16.93
C LEU A 72 -3.36 -18.02 -18.38
N ARG A 73 -2.64 -18.58 -19.36
CA ARG A 73 -2.86 -18.31 -20.79
C ARG A 73 -4.31 -18.56 -21.20
N ALA A 74 -4.91 -19.62 -20.68
CA ALA A 74 -6.29 -20.01 -20.99
C ALA A 74 -7.35 -19.17 -20.25
N ARG A 75 -6.97 -18.40 -19.21
CA ARG A 75 -7.90 -17.61 -18.38
C ARG A 75 -7.94 -16.16 -18.83
N LEU A 76 -8.62 -15.91 -19.95
CA LEU A 76 -8.74 -14.56 -20.52
C LEU A 76 -9.41 -13.59 -19.53
N ASP A 77 -10.58 -13.95 -19.00
CA ASP A 77 -11.36 -13.09 -18.11
C ASP A 77 -10.55 -12.64 -16.90
N LEU A 78 -9.81 -13.57 -16.26
CA LEU A 78 -8.92 -13.25 -15.14
C LEU A 78 -7.85 -12.23 -15.55
N ARG A 79 -7.24 -12.40 -16.72
CA ARG A 79 -6.16 -11.53 -17.20
C ARG A 79 -6.69 -10.14 -17.53
N GLU A 80 -7.86 -10.04 -18.15
CA GLU A 80 -8.50 -8.77 -18.48
C GLU A 80 -8.94 -8.03 -17.21
N GLU A 81 -9.60 -8.71 -16.28
CA GLU A 81 -10.00 -8.10 -15.01
C GLU A 81 -8.80 -7.60 -14.20
N VAL A 82 -7.71 -8.40 -14.13
CA VAL A 82 -6.46 -7.97 -13.48
C VAL A 82 -5.87 -6.75 -14.19
N ALA A 83 -5.89 -6.72 -15.52
CA ALA A 83 -5.39 -5.58 -16.30
C ALA A 83 -6.24 -4.32 -16.08
N VAL A 84 -7.56 -4.45 -15.98
CA VAL A 84 -8.48 -3.34 -15.69
C VAL A 84 -8.24 -2.80 -14.29
N ILE A 85 -8.23 -3.65 -13.27
CA ILE A 85 -7.95 -3.25 -11.87
C ILE A 85 -6.58 -2.56 -11.78
N ALA A 86 -5.58 -3.10 -12.47
CA ALA A 86 -4.24 -2.53 -12.53
C ALA A 86 -4.16 -1.18 -13.28
N ALA A 87 -5.08 -0.91 -14.21
CA ALA A 87 -5.12 0.34 -14.97
C ALA A 87 -5.86 1.47 -14.23
N GLU A 88 -6.65 1.15 -13.20
CA GLU A 88 -7.37 2.14 -12.38
C GLU A 88 -6.45 3.05 -11.56
N GLY A 89 -5.18 2.67 -11.35
CA GLY A 89 -4.19 3.55 -10.74
C GLY A 89 -2.75 3.04 -10.85
N GLU A 90 -1.78 3.95 -10.76
CA GLU A 90 -0.37 3.58 -10.72
C GLU A 90 -0.01 3.01 -9.34
N ILE A 91 0.18 1.70 -9.24
CA ILE A 91 0.73 1.02 -8.05
C ILE A 91 2.26 1.28 -7.99
N SER A 92 2.63 2.54 -7.84
CA SER A 92 4.00 3.02 -8.09
C SER A 92 4.97 2.66 -6.94
N ARG A 93 4.47 2.32 -5.73
CA ARG A 93 5.35 2.21 -4.55
C ARG A 93 5.07 1.02 -3.62
N THR A 94 4.98 -0.18 -4.18
CA THR A 94 4.91 -1.39 -3.34
C THR A 94 6.09 -1.50 -2.36
N GLY A 95 7.27 -0.96 -2.70
CA GLY A 95 8.43 -0.95 -1.81
C GLY A 95 8.31 -0.02 -0.60
N SER A 96 7.63 1.14 -0.72
CA SER A 96 7.36 1.96 0.47
C SER A 96 6.26 1.36 1.33
N LEU A 97 5.27 0.71 0.70
CA LEU A 97 4.20 0.05 1.43
C LEU A 97 4.72 -1.13 2.24
N ALA A 98 5.58 -1.97 1.64
CA ALA A 98 6.22 -3.08 2.34
C ALA A 98 7.10 -2.59 3.51
N ARG A 99 7.85 -1.50 3.32
CA ARG A 99 8.64 -0.89 4.41
C ARG A 99 7.78 -0.33 5.53
N TRP A 100 6.64 0.28 5.20
CA TRP A 100 5.69 0.75 6.19
C TRP A 100 5.02 -0.41 6.93
N ALA A 101 4.60 -1.46 6.22
CA ALA A 101 4.04 -2.66 6.85
C ALA A 101 5.04 -3.38 7.77
N ALA A 102 6.34 -3.31 7.45
CA ALA A 102 7.42 -3.84 8.27
C ALA A 102 7.87 -2.87 9.39
N SER A 103 7.39 -1.63 9.40
CA SER A 103 7.74 -0.67 10.44
C SER A 103 7.09 -1.06 11.76
N PRO A 104 7.81 -0.98 12.89
CA PRO A 104 7.23 -1.30 14.19
C PRO A 104 6.03 -0.38 14.44
N PRO A 105 4.92 -0.89 15.00
CA PRO A 105 3.78 -0.06 15.33
C PRO A 105 4.24 1.03 16.29
N GLU A 106 4.17 2.29 15.86
CA GLU A 106 4.41 3.42 16.73
C GLU A 106 3.26 3.48 17.74
N ALA A 107 3.49 2.85 18.89
CA ALA A 107 2.55 2.91 19.99
C ALA A 107 2.54 4.33 20.54
N PHE A 108 1.41 5.03 20.39
CA PHE A 108 1.19 6.26 21.13
C PHE A 108 1.31 5.95 22.63
N PRO A 109 2.13 6.70 23.38
CA PRO A 109 2.26 6.45 24.80
C PRO A 109 0.89 6.65 25.48
N PRO A 110 0.52 5.83 26.47
CA PRO A 110 -0.80 5.93 27.12
C PRO A 110 -1.08 7.30 27.75
N SER A 111 -0.02 8.09 28.02
CA SER A 111 -0.09 9.48 28.47
C SER A 111 -0.80 10.41 27.49
N VAL A 112 -0.67 10.17 26.19
CA VAL A 112 -1.35 10.91 25.10
C VAL A 112 -2.86 10.70 25.20
N ARG A 113 -3.28 9.45 25.40
CA ARG A 113 -4.70 9.11 25.57
C ARG A 113 -5.26 9.74 26.84
N SER A 114 -4.54 9.69 27.96
CA SER A 114 -4.99 10.33 29.20
C SER A 114 -5.03 11.86 29.09
N LEU A 115 -4.12 12.48 28.34
CA LEU A 115 -4.11 13.92 28.13
C LEU A 115 -5.35 14.37 27.35
N PHE A 116 -5.72 13.67 26.28
CA PHE A 116 -6.94 13.99 25.53
C PHE A 116 -8.21 13.74 26.33
N ILE A 117 -8.28 12.64 27.09
CA ILE A 117 -9.42 12.37 27.98
C ILE A 117 -9.53 13.46 29.05
N ALA A 118 -8.41 13.86 29.66
CA ALA A 118 -8.38 14.94 30.64
C ALA A 118 -8.81 16.27 30.02
N CYS A 119 -8.32 16.59 28.81
CA CYS A 119 -8.73 17.77 28.07
C CYS A 119 -10.25 17.78 27.86
N ALA A 120 -10.82 16.69 27.32
CA ALA A 120 -12.27 16.56 27.08
C ALA A 120 -13.10 16.69 28.37
N ILE A 121 -12.65 16.09 29.48
CA ILE A 121 -13.32 16.21 30.78
C ILE A 121 -13.29 17.66 31.26
N VAL A 122 -12.16 18.35 31.12
CA VAL A 122 -12.02 19.75 31.51
C VAL A 122 -12.90 20.65 30.64
N THR A 123 -13.01 20.40 29.33
CA THR A 123 -13.92 21.11 28.43
C THR A 123 -15.38 20.97 28.90
N ILE A 124 -15.81 19.73 29.23
CA ILE A 124 -17.16 19.44 29.72
C ILE A 124 -17.43 20.10 31.07
N ALA A 125 -16.46 20.03 31.99
CA ALA A 125 -16.59 20.63 33.32
C ALA A 125 -16.67 22.17 33.24
N LEU A 126 -15.85 22.80 32.40
CA LEU A 126 -15.87 24.25 32.19
C LEU A 126 -17.15 24.71 31.52
N THR A 127 -17.65 24.00 30.51
CA THR A 127 -18.94 24.32 29.87
C THR A 127 -20.12 24.17 30.83
N LEU A 128 -20.13 23.16 31.69
CA LEU A 128 -21.13 23.02 32.75
C LEU A 128 -21.05 24.14 33.79
N LEU A 129 -19.85 24.50 34.26
CA LEU A 129 -19.68 25.61 35.22
C LEU A 129 -20.05 26.97 34.63
N GLY A 130 -19.80 27.19 33.34
CA GLY A 130 -20.28 28.36 32.60
C GLY A 130 -21.79 28.40 32.45
N TYR A 131 -22.44 27.23 32.26
CA TYR A 131 -23.91 27.13 32.19
C TYR A 131 -24.60 27.50 33.52
N PHE A 132 -23.96 27.20 34.66
CA PHE A 132 -24.45 27.58 35.98
C PHE A 132 -24.03 29.01 36.43
N ASP A 133 -23.48 29.83 35.52
CA ASP A 133 -23.03 31.21 35.76
C ASP A 133 -21.96 31.34 36.88
N VAL A 134 -21.27 30.23 37.19
CA VAL A 134 -20.23 30.18 38.24
C VAL A 134 -18.91 30.78 37.74
N LEU A 135 -18.65 30.70 36.43
CA LEU A 135 -17.46 31.28 35.79
C LEU A 135 -17.83 32.30 34.70
N PRO A 136 -17.05 33.39 34.57
CA PRO A 136 -17.22 34.34 33.47
C PRO A 136 -16.83 33.70 32.14
N TRP A 137 -17.53 34.09 31.07
CA TRP A 137 -17.32 33.59 29.70
C TRP A 137 -15.88 33.78 29.19
N THR A 138 -15.12 34.71 29.76
CA THR A 138 -13.70 34.93 29.45
C THR A 138 -12.82 33.74 29.81
N ALA A 139 -13.16 32.97 30.84
CA ALA A 139 -12.45 31.74 31.19
C ALA A 139 -12.65 30.63 30.16
N LEU A 140 -13.84 30.55 29.56
CA LEU A 140 -14.13 29.64 28.46
C LEU A 140 -13.31 30.01 27.21
N ILE A 141 -13.25 31.30 26.88
CA ILE A 141 -12.45 31.79 25.75
C ILE A 141 -10.97 31.49 25.97
N ALA A 142 -10.43 31.74 27.17
CA ALA A 142 -9.03 31.46 27.49
C ALA A 142 -8.72 29.94 27.41
N TRP A 143 -9.62 29.09 27.87
CA TRP A 143 -9.49 27.63 27.74
C TRP A 143 -9.51 27.18 26.27
N LEU A 144 -10.40 27.74 25.46
CA LEU A 144 -10.47 27.48 24.02
C LEU A 144 -9.15 27.84 23.32
N PHE A 145 -8.50 28.93 23.71
CA PHE A 145 -7.17 29.29 23.21
C PHE A 145 -6.10 28.27 23.58
N VAL A 146 -6.13 27.75 24.82
CA VAL A 146 -5.19 26.71 25.27
C VAL A 146 -5.41 25.42 24.49
N GLU A 147 -6.67 24.99 24.31
CA GLU A 147 -7.02 23.84 23.46
C GLU A 147 -6.53 24.04 22.03
N GLY A 148 -6.75 25.24 21.45
CA GLY A 148 -6.28 25.59 20.11
C GLY A 148 -4.77 25.46 19.97
N ILE A 149 -3.99 25.90 20.96
CA ILE A 149 -2.52 25.78 20.97
C ILE A 149 -2.08 24.31 21.09
N VAL A 150 -2.73 23.51 21.94
CA VAL A 150 -2.44 22.07 22.07
C VAL A 150 -2.72 21.34 20.76
N VAL A 151 -3.88 21.61 20.15
CA VAL A 151 -4.28 21.05 18.85
C VAL A 151 -3.29 21.48 17.76
N TRP A 152 -2.93 22.76 17.67
CA TRP A 152 -1.92 23.24 16.73
C TRP A 152 -0.57 22.53 16.92
N ASN A 153 -0.16 22.41 18.19
CA ASN A 153 0.98 21.66 18.70
C ASN A 153 1.13 20.29 18.02
N TRP A 154 0.04 19.54 18.17
CA TRP A 154 -0.07 18.16 17.74
C TRP A 154 -0.32 18.00 16.26
N ARG A 155 -1.00 18.95 15.62
CA ARG A 155 -1.19 18.96 14.17
C ARG A 155 0.15 18.99 13.44
N HIS A 156 1.10 19.81 13.90
CA HIS A 156 2.44 19.85 13.32
C HIS A 156 3.22 18.54 13.53
N ALA A 157 3.12 17.94 14.73
CA ALA A 157 3.77 16.66 15.01
C ALA A 157 3.16 15.49 14.19
N LEU A 158 1.83 15.49 14.03
CA LEU A 158 1.10 14.45 13.29
C LEU A 158 1.23 14.60 11.78
N HIS A 159 1.32 15.83 11.24
CA HIS A 159 1.51 16.07 9.81
C HIS A 159 2.73 15.32 9.25
N GLY A 160 3.86 15.34 9.96
CA GLY A 160 5.10 14.68 9.51
C GLY A 160 5.02 13.14 9.48
N ILE A 161 4.12 12.55 10.28
CA ILE A 161 3.88 11.10 10.32
C ILE A 161 2.82 10.72 9.27
N ILE A 162 1.79 11.55 9.11
CA ILE A 162 0.62 11.28 8.26
C ILE A 162 0.87 11.58 6.77
N GLU A 163 1.73 12.55 6.43
CA GLU A 163 2.17 12.73 5.03
C GLU A 163 2.87 11.48 4.46
N ARG A 164 3.42 10.62 5.33
CA ARG A 164 3.97 9.32 4.92
C ARG A 164 2.89 8.27 4.63
N ILE A 165 1.66 8.49 5.11
CA ILE A 165 0.51 7.56 5.05
C ILE A 165 -0.46 7.91 3.91
N GLY A 166 -0.55 9.18 3.48
CA GLY A 166 -1.57 9.66 2.51
C GLY A 166 -1.40 9.27 1.03
N LYS A 167 -0.46 8.37 0.71
CA LYS A 167 -0.33 7.73 -0.61
C LYS A 167 -0.68 6.23 -0.58
N PRO A 168 -0.37 5.50 0.50
CA PRO A 168 -0.81 4.13 0.70
C PRO A 168 -2.30 3.81 0.47
N ALA A 169 -3.25 4.71 0.78
CA ALA A 169 -4.68 4.33 0.78
C ALA A 169 -5.21 3.86 -0.59
N ASP A 170 -4.91 4.62 -1.65
CA ASP A 170 -5.32 4.27 -3.01
C ASP A 170 -4.59 3.00 -3.51
N ASP A 171 -3.29 2.88 -3.21
CA ASP A 171 -2.50 1.68 -3.52
C ASP A 171 -3.07 0.44 -2.80
N LEU A 172 -3.47 0.59 -1.54
CA LEU A 172 -4.08 -0.49 -0.73
C LEU A 172 -5.38 -0.97 -1.34
N LYS A 173 -6.21 -0.05 -1.85
CA LYS A 173 -7.49 -0.39 -2.47
C LYS A 173 -7.28 -1.27 -3.72
N ILE A 174 -6.34 -0.89 -4.58
CA ILE A 174 -6.00 -1.67 -5.78
C ILE A 174 -5.41 -3.03 -5.39
N LEU A 175 -4.50 -3.06 -4.40
CA LEU A 175 -3.92 -4.32 -3.90
C LEU A 175 -4.98 -5.24 -3.26
N ALA A 176 -5.95 -4.70 -2.53
CA ALA A 176 -7.05 -5.47 -1.96
C ALA A 176 -7.93 -6.09 -3.06
N ALA A 177 -8.24 -5.33 -4.11
CA ALA A 177 -9.02 -5.81 -5.25
C ALA A 177 -8.28 -6.91 -6.03
N LEU A 178 -6.98 -6.73 -6.29
CA LEU A 178 -6.15 -7.76 -6.93
C LEU A 178 -6.07 -9.03 -6.09
N ALA A 179 -5.84 -8.89 -4.77
CA ALA A 179 -5.77 -10.03 -3.85
C ALA A 179 -7.12 -10.78 -3.80
N ASP A 180 -8.24 -10.07 -3.69
CA ASP A 180 -9.58 -10.67 -3.68
C ASP A 180 -9.86 -11.44 -4.97
N ARG A 181 -9.48 -10.89 -6.14
CA ARG A 181 -9.67 -11.57 -7.41
C ARG A 181 -8.86 -12.87 -7.51
N ILE A 182 -7.60 -12.85 -7.05
CA ILE A 182 -6.72 -14.03 -7.03
C ILE A 182 -7.22 -15.07 -6.02
N GLU A 183 -7.74 -14.64 -4.87
CA GLU A 183 -8.23 -15.53 -3.81
C GLU A 183 -9.49 -16.31 -4.22
N ARG A 184 -10.37 -15.69 -5.02
CA ARG A 184 -11.60 -16.31 -5.53
C ARG A 184 -11.33 -17.38 -6.59
N GLU A 185 -10.23 -17.26 -7.31
CA GLU A 185 -9.94 -18.14 -8.44
C GLU A 185 -9.37 -19.50 -7.98
N PRO A 186 -9.91 -20.63 -8.47
CA PRO A 186 -9.33 -21.94 -8.21
C PRO A 186 -8.16 -22.19 -9.17
N PHE A 187 -6.95 -22.32 -8.63
CA PHE A 187 -5.76 -22.70 -9.41
C PHE A 187 -5.42 -24.18 -9.25
N THR A 188 -4.89 -24.78 -10.33
CA THR A 188 -4.46 -26.18 -10.36
C THR A 188 -2.93 -26.29 -10.33
N ALA A 189 -2.20 -25.35 -10.95
CA ALA A 189 -0.75 -25.37 -11.00
C ALA A 189 -0.15 -25.24 -9.58
N PRO A 190 0.81 -26.11 -9.21
CA PRO A 190 1.39 -26.11 -7.86
C PRO A 190 1.92 -24.74 -7.41
N ARG A 191 2.53 -23.99 -8.33
CA ARG A 191 3.06 -22.65 -8.06
C ARG A 191 1.97 -21.64 -7.74
N LEU A 192 0.90 -21.61 -8.53
CA LEU A 192 -0.21 -20.66 -8.32
C LEU A 192 -0.97 -21.00 -7.04
N THR A 193 -1.14 -22.29 -6.74
CA THR A 193 -1.72 -22.74 -5.47
C THR A 193 -0.85 -22.36 -4.28
N ALA A 194 0.48 -22.47 -4.39
CA ALA A 194 1.40 -22.02 -3.35
C ALA A 194 1.33 -20.50 -3.13
N LEU A 195 1.29 -19.71 -4.22
CA LEU A 195 1.13 -18.26 -4.16
C LEU A 195 -0.20 -17.85 -3.54
N ARG A 196 -1.32 -18.48 -3.94
CA ARG A 196 -2.63 -18.29 -3.30
C ARG A 196 -2.63 -18.72 -1.84
N GLY A 197 -1.88 -19.76 -1.50
CA GLY A 197 -1.66 -20.20 -0.12
C GLY A 197 -0.95 -19.13 0.72
N GLY A 198 0.03 -18.43 0.15
CA GLY A 198 0.73 -17.32 0.79
C GLY A 198 -0.14 -16.08 1.07
N LEU A 199 -1.28 -15.93 0.37
CA LEU A 199 -2.26 -14.89 0.65
C LEU A 199 -3.17 -15.21 1.84
N LYS A 200 -3.09 -16.43 2.39
CA LYS A 200 -3.82 -16.78 3.62
C LYS A 200 -3.00 -16.39 4.84
N SER A 201 -3.68 -15.89 5.89
CA SER A 201 -3.01 -15.50 7.12
C SER A 201 -2.18 -16.65 7.72
N PRO A 202 -0.89 -16.44 8.05
CA PRO A 202 -0.05 -17.44 8.70
C PRO A 202 -0.58 -17.92 10.05
N GLN A 203 -1.43 -17.13 10.72
CA GLN A 203 -1.94 -17.43 12.06
C GLN A 203 -3.25 -18.24 12.08
N GLY A 204 -3.68 -18.82 10.95
CA GLY A 204 -4.85 -19.70 10.93
C GLY A 204 -6.19 -18.98 11.20
N GLY A 205 -6.18 -17.65 11.21
CA GLY A 205 -7.39 -16.83 11.23
C GLY A 205 -8.07 -16.87 9.86
N ALA A 206 -9.40 -16.95 9.87
CA ALA A 206 -10.25 -16.95 8.66
C ALA A 206 -10.24 -15.61 7.88
N GLU A 207 -9.28 -14.73 8.15
CA GLU A 207 -9.11 -13.46 7.47
C GLU A 207 -8.18 -13.66 6.27
N SER A 208 -8.72 -13.40 5.09
CA SER A 208 -7.98 -13.36 3.83
C SER A 208 -7.15 -12.07 3.75
N ALA A 209 -6.04 -12.10 3.00
CA ALA A 209 -5.20 -10.91 2.81
C ALA A 209 -6.01 -9.74 2.24
N SER A 210 -6.95 -10.01 1.34
CA SER A 210 -7.88 -9.02 0.81
C SER A 210 -8.65 -8.26 1.90
N ARG A 211 -9.19 -8.97 2.90
CA ARG A 211 -9.95 -8.35 4.00
C ARG A 211 -9.06 -7.57 4.96
N ALA A 212 -7.87 -8.08 5.24
CA ALA A 212 -6.91 -7.38 6.10
C ALA A 212 -6.50 -6.04 5.47
N ILE A 213 -6.19 -6.04 4.17
CA ILE A 213 -5.84 -4.84 3.41
C ILE A 213 -7.04 -3.89 3.30
N ALA A 214 -8.25 -4.40 3.02
CA ALA A 214 -9.45 -3.57 2.95
C ALA A 214 -9.80 -2.93 4.30
N ARG A 215 -9.64 -3.65 5.42
CA ARG A 215 -9.83 -3.09 6.76
C ARG A 215 -8.82 -1.99 7.05
N LEU A 216 -7.58 -2.16 6.59
CA LEU A 216 -6.54 -1.16 6.75
C LEU A 216 -6.83 0.09 5.92
N GLU A 217 -7.31 -0.08 4.68
CA GLU A 217 -7.81 1.02 3.85
C GLU A 217 -8.94 1.79 4.54
N GLN A 218 -9.91 1.09 5.15
CA GLN A 218 -10.98 1.72 5.93
C GLN A 218 -10.44 2.52 7.12
N LEU A 219 -9.43 2.00 7.83
CA LEU A 219 -8.84 2.71 8.96
C LEU A 219 -8.08 3.97 8.50
N VAL A 220 -7.37 3.89 7.37
CA VAL A 220 -6.65 5.03 6.80
C VAL A 220 -7.62 6.08 6.28
N SER A 221 -8.69 5.69 5.56
CA SER A 221 -9.69 6.63 5.05
C SER A 221 -10.48 7.31 6.18
N LEU A 222 -10.77 6.59 7.27
CA LEU A 222 -11.36 7.19 8.48
C LEU A 222 -10.42 8.20 9.15
N LEU A 223 -9.13 7.89 9.22
CA LEU A 223 -8.12 8.82 9.75
C LEU A 223 -8.06 10.08 8.88
N GLU A 224 -7.96 9.94 7.56
CA GLU A 224 -7.94 11.07 6.62
C GLU A 224 -9.22 11.90 6.67
N GLY A 225 -10.38 11.25 6.79
CA GLY A 225 -11.68 11.91 6.92
C GLY A 225 -11.80 12.69 8.24
N SER A 226 -11.33 12.13 9.36
CA SER A 226 -11.31 12.85 10.64
C SER A 226 -10.41 14.09 10.58
N MET A 227 -9.29 14.01 9.86
CA MET A 227 -8.33 15.10 9.71
C MET A 227 -8.83 16.21 8.78
N HIS A 228 -9.50 15.87 7.67
CA HIS A 228 -10.10 16.85 6.77
C HIS A 228 -11.27 17.58 7.43
N ASN A 229 -12.12 16.88 8.18
CA ASN A 229 -13.19 17.51 8.95
C ASN A 229 -12.66 18.44 10.06
N LEU A 230 -11.53 18.07 10.69
CA LEU A 230 -10.81 18.94 11.64
C LEU A 230 -10.02 20.08 10.96
N PHE A 231 -9.85 20.05 9.63
CA PHE A 231 -9.19 21.12 8.87
C PHE A 231 -10.16 22.21 8.41
N PHE A 232 -11.46 21.91 8.36
CA PHE A 232 -12.51 22.80 7.87
C PHE A 232 -13.38 23.42 8.98
N MET A 233 -13.02 23.19 10.26
CA MET A 233 -13.58 23.89 11.42
C MET A 233 -12.50 24.79 12.02
#